data_AF-A0A4Z2GYY7-F1
#
_entry.id   AF-A0A4Z2GYY7-F1
#
_cell.length_a   1.000
_cell.length_b   1.000
_cell.length_c   1.000
_cell.angle_alpha   90.00
_cell.angle_beta   90.00
_cell.angle_gamma   90.00
#
_symmetry.space_group_name_H-M   'P 1'
#
loop_
_entity.id
_entity.type
_entity.pdbx_description
1 polymer ?
#
loop_
_entity_poly.entity_id
_entity_poly.type
_entity_poly.pdbx_seq_one_letter_code
_entity_poly.pdbx_strand_id
1 'polypeptide(L)'
;MDLQNTSPPDAPCGKLVPPTVNGAGRRRRPSIAPVQEIADSASILPCDLLSDQSEDDSVFTDEKSHSTTEYVKGYPPNSPYIGSSPTLCHLLPEKASFCCLRLDQGCRHNSFEDAKAYGFKNKLIIVSAETAGNGLYNFIVPLRAYYRPRKELNPIVLLLDNP
;
A
#
# COMPACT_ATOMS: atom_id res chain seq x y z
N MET A 1 12.10 34.03 37.03
CA MET A 1 10.96 34.20 36.10
C MET A 1 10.84 32.92 35.29
N ASP A 2 10.67 31.76 35.92
CA ASP A 2 9.43 31.20 36.51
C ASP A 2 8.51 30.62 35.43
N LEU A 3 8.67 29.31 35.26
CA LEU A 3 7.86 28.39 34.47
C LEU A 3 6.42 28.42 35.00
N GLN A 4 5.46 28.68 34.10
CA GLN A 4 4.05 28.67 34.43
C GLN A 4 3.57 27.26 34.77
N ASN A 5 3.37 27.04 36.07
CA ASN A 5 2.50 26.02 36.64
C ASN A 5 1.07 26.18 36.09
N THR A 6 0.49 25.12 35.54
CA THR A 6 -0.96 24.95 35.54
C THR A 6 -1.26 23.51 35.98
N SER A 7 -1.46 23.34 37.28
CA SER A 7 -1.93 22.10 37.90
C SER A 7 -3.37 21.78 37.46
N PRO A 8 -3.71 20.51 37.17
CA PRO A 8 -5.10 20.11 36.92
C PRO A 8 -5.90 20.04 38.23
N PRO A 9 -7.20 20.38 38.23
CA PRO A 9 -8.02 20.27 39.43
C PRO A 9 -8.43 18.81 39.72
N ASP A 10 -8.62 18.54 41.01
CA ASP A 10 -8.88 17.23 41.61
C ASP A 10 -10.08 16.46 41.03
N ALA A 11 -9.88 15.14 40.87
CA ALA A 11 -10.92 14.20 40.48
C ALA A 11 -11.88 13.91 41.66
N PRO A 12 -13.21 13.96 41.48
CA PRO A 12 -14.12 13.23 42.34
C PRO A 12 -14.25 11.79 41.82
N CYS A 13 -13.81 10.85 42.66
CA CYS A 13 -14.03 9.42 42.52
C CYS A 13 -15.53 9.09 42.42
N GLY A 14 -16.04 8.99 41.21
CA GLY A 14 -17.41 8.55 40.91
C GLY A 14 -17.40 7.13 40.36
N LYS A 15 -17.70 6.15 41.22
CA LYS A 15 -17.96 4.77 40.80
C LYS A 15 -19.11 4.74 39.79
N LEU A 16 -18.86 4.23 38.58
CA LEU A 16 -19.89 4.04 37.56
C LEU A 16 -20.78 2.85 37.94
N VAL A 17 -21.99 3.13 38.41
CA VAL A 17 -23.05 2.14 38.64
C VAL A 17 -24.01 2.19 37.45
N PRO A 18 -24.38 1.05 36.84
CA PRO A 18 -25.37 1.04 35.76
C PRO A 18 -26.77 1.34 36.31
N PRO A 19 -27.60 2.11 35.60
CA PRO A 19 -28.93 2.47 36.08
C PRO A 19 -29.86 1.26 36.02
N THR A 20 -30.57 1.01 37.11
CA THR A 20 -31.68 0.07 37.22
C THR A 20 -32.85 0.52 36.35
N VAL A 21 -33.32 -0.38 35.47
CA VAL A 21 -34.61 -0.26 34.78
C VAL A 21 -35.70 -0.30 35.84
N ASN A 22 -36.48 0.78 35.96
CA ASN A 22 -37.88 0.76 36.40
C ASN A 22 -38.56 2.05 35.96
N GLY A 23 -39.72 1.89 35.32
CA GLY A 23 -40.33 2.87 34.44
C GLY A 23 -41.02 4.06 35.12
N ALA A 24 -41.07 5.17 34.38
CA ALA A 24 -42.21 6.08 34.28
C ALA A 24 -41.93 7.16 33.23
N GLY A 25 -42.74 7.19 32.18
CA GLY A 25 -43.02 8.32 31.27
C GLY A 25 -42.00 9.45 31.13
N ARG A 26 -41.05 9.32 30.19
CA ARG A 26 -40.55 10.44 29.38
C ARG A 26 -40.23 9.93 27.98
N ARG A 27 -41.01 10.33 26.99
CA ARG A 27 -40.79 10.01 25.57
C ARG A 27 -39.47 10.62 25.11
N ARG A 28 -38.38 9.86 25.17
CA ARG A 28 -37.20 10.11 24.33
C ARG A 28 -37.57 9.65 22.93
N ARG A 29 -37.64 10.62 22.01
CA ARG A 29 -37.88 10.37 20.59
C ARG A 29 -36.70 9.52 20.06
N PRO A 30 -36.93 8.33 19.48
CA PRO A 30 -35.87 7.59 18.81
C PRO A 30 -35.31 8.45 17.66
N SER A 31 -33.99 8.54 17.53
CA SER A 31 -33.34 9.29 16.44
C SER A 31 -33.40 8.57 15.08
N ILE A 32 -33.91 7.33 15.05
CA ILE A 32 -34.01 6.47 13.87
C ILE A 32 -35.37 5.76 13.94
N ALA A 33 -36.09 5.72 12.82
CA ALA A 33 -37.34 4.97 12.71
C ALA A 33 -37.07 3.46 12.71
N PRO A 34 -37.96 2.61 13.28
CA PRO A 34 -37.85 1.16 13.14
C PRO A 34 -37.93 0.79 11.66
N VAL A 35 -36.92 0.10 11.16
CA VAL A 35 -36.93 -0.45 9.80
C VAL A 35 -37.96 -1.58 9.78
N GLN A 36 -38.91 -1.48 8.86
CA GLN A 36 -39.97 -2.47 8.68
C GLN A 36 -39.33 -3.74 8.11
N GLU A 37 -39.31 -4.81 8.91
CA GLU A 37 -38.89 -6.15 8.50
C GLU A 37 -39.89 -6.69 7.48
N ILE A 38 -39.50 -6.70 6.21
CA ILE A 38 -40.25 -7.39 5.16
C ILE A 38 -39.64 -8.78 5.08
N ALA A 39 -40.41 -9.77 5.53
CA ALA A 39 -40.14 -11.16 5.23
C ALA A 39 -40.25 -11.36 3.71
N ASP A 40 -39.18 -11.86 3.09
CA ASP A 40 -39.28 -12.88 2.05
C ASP A 40 -37.95 -13.65 1.97
N SER A 41 -37.98 -14.78 2.65
CA SER A 41 -36.98 -15.82 2.67
C SER A 41 -36.97 -16.57 1.33
N ALA A 42 -36.43 -15.98 0.25
CA ALA A 42 -36.02 -16.71 -0.96
C ALA A 42 -35.31 -15.79 -1.97
N SER A 43 -34.05 -15.41 -1.71
CA SER A 43 -33.06 -15.03 -2.75
C SER A 43 -31.74 -14.57 -2.13
N ILE A 44 -31.11 -15.39 -1.29
CA ILE A 44 -29.66 -15.27 -1.11
C ILE A 44 -29.03 -15.91 -2.34
N LEU A 45 -29.01 -15.17 -3.44
CA LEU A 45 -28.09 -15.42 -4.53
C LEU A 45 -26.68 -15.22 -3.97
N PRO A 46 -25.75 -16.18 -4.12
CA PRO A 46 -24.35 -15.92 -3.83
C PRO A 46 -23.94 -14.69 -4.65
N CYS A 47 -23.38 -13.68 -3.98
CA CYS A 47 -22.67 -12.61 -4.66
C CYS A 47 -21.46 -13.22 -5.36
N ASP A 48 -21.64 -13.72 -6.58
CA ASP A 48 -20.55 -13.92 -7.55
C ASP A 48 -20.08 -12.54 -8.03
N LEU A 49 -19.42 -11.81 -7.13
CA LEU A 49 -18.75 -10.54 -7.40
C LEU A 49 -17.26 -10.75 -7.71
N LEU A 50 -16.89 -11.82 -8.42
CA LEU A 50 -15.53 -11.98 -8.98
C LEU A 50 -15.57 -12.82 -10.25
N SER A 51 -16.06 -12.24 -11.35
CA SER A 51 -15.67 -12.66 -12.69
C SER A 51 -15.50 -11.43 -13.57
N ASP A 52 -14.51 -10.61 -13.24
CA ASP A 52 -13.84 -9.79 -14.24
C ASP A 52 -12.69 -10.65 -14.80
N GLN A 53 -13.06 -11.64 -15.62
CA GLN A 53 -12.12 -12.31 -16.52
C GLN A 53 -11.93 -11.38 -17.72
N SER A 54 -11.07 -10.36 -17.59
CA SER A 54 -10.37 -9.79 -18.72
C SER A 54 -8.95 -10.35 -18.75
N GLU A 55 -8.87 -11.60 -19.20
CA GLU A 55 -7.62 -12.19 -19.68
C GLU A 55 -7.32 -11.58 -21.05
N ASP A 56 -6.49 -10.54 -21.07
CA ASP A 56 -5.72 -10.20 -22.27
C ASP A 56 -4.22 -10.34 -21.93
N ASP A 57 -3.81 -11.58 -21.65
CA ASP A 57 -2.43 -11.98 -21.87
C ASP A 57 -2.36 -12.52 -23.29
N SER A 58 -2.31 -11.60 -24.26
CA SER A 58 -2.03 -11.93 -25.64
C SER A 58 -0.67 -12.66 -25.68
N VAL A 59 -0.74 -13.97 -25.84
CA VAL A 59 0.38 -14.84 -26.17
C VAL A 59 0.98 -14.33 -27.48
N PHE A 60 2.09 -13.61 -27.37
CA PHE A 60 2.99 -13.39 -28.50
C PHE A 60 4.29 -14.12 -28.21
N THR A 61 4.41 -15.24 -28.90
CA THR A 61 5.61 -16.02 -29.09
C THR A 61 6.67 -15.19 -29.83
N ASP A 62 7.90 -15.31 -29.33
CA ASP A 62 9.19 -15.04 -29.97
C ASP A 62 9.57 -13.59 -30.25
N GLU A 63 10.52 -13.08 -29.45
CA GLU A 63 11.73 -12.43 -29.95
C GLU A 63 12.83 -12.67 -28.89
N LYS A 64 13.65 -13.68 -29.15
CA LYS A 64 14.88 -14.05 -28.45
C LYS A 64 15.80 -12.84 -28.20
N SER A 65 15.87 -12.29 -26.98
CA SER A 65 17.09 -11.73 -26.37
C SER A 65 16.81 -10.87 -25.12
N HIS A 66 17.68 -11.04 -24.12
CA HIS A 66 17.80 -10.32 -22.85
C HIS A 66 16.78 -10.68 -21.78
N SER A 67 17.22 -11.56 -20.87
CA SER A 67 16.78 -11.73 -19.47
C SER A 67 15.53 -10.94 -19.12
N THR A 68 14.37 -11.42 -19.57
CA THR A 68 13.10 -10.92 -19.08
C THR A 68 13.03 -11.33 -17.62
N THR A 69 13.42 -10.44 -16.71
CA THR A 69 13.20 -10.61 -15.28
C THR A 69 11.72 -10.89 -15.12
N GLU A 70 11.39 -12.13 -14.78
CA GLU A 70 10.02 -12.58 -14.68
C GLU A 70 9.43 -11.93 -13.43
N TYR A 71 8.47 -11.03 -13.60
CA TYR A 71 7.78 -10.44 -12.46
C TYR A 71 6.64 -11.34 -12.01
N VAL A 72 6.42 -11.42 -10.70
CA VAL A 72 5.28 -12.09 -10.08
C VAL A 72 4.32 -11.03 -9.52
N LYS A 73 3.02 -11.21 -9.71
CA LYS A 73 2.00 -10.33 -9.12
C LYS A 73 1.88 -10.66 -7.64
N GLY A 74 2.04 -9.68 -6.75
CA GLY A 74 1.95 -9.90 -5.32
C GLY A 74 1.89 -8.61 -4.51
N TYR A 75 1.60 -8.72 -3.21
CA TYR A 75 1.65 -7.59 -2.30
C TYR A 75 3.07 -7.44 -1.75
N PRO A 76 3.66 -6.22 -1.74
CA PRO A 76 4.96 -6.01 -1.13
C PRO A 76 4.98 -6.53 0.31
N PRO A 77 5.98 -7.35 0.70
CA PRO A 77 5.96 -8.04 2.00
C PRO A 77 6.10 -7.09 3.20
N ASN A 78 6.65 -5.89 2.97
CA ASN A 78 6.83 -4.87 4.00
C ASN A 78 5.84 -3.72 3.77
N SER A 79 5.06 -3.39 4.79
CA SER A 79 4.27 -2.17 4.84
C SER A 79 5.14 -0.98 5.29
N PRO A 80 4.97 0.21 4.71
CA PRO A 80 5.77 1.39 5.05
C PRO A 80 5.41 1.97 6.42
N TYR A 81 4.15 1.83 6.84
CA TYR A 81 3.63 2.31 8.12
C TYR A 81 2.32 1.59 8.48
N ILE A 82 1.90 1.72 9.73
CA ILE A 82 0.66 1.11 10.25
C ILE A 82 -0.55 1.70 9.53
N GLY A 83 -1.46 0.84 9.07
CA GLY A 83 -2.69 1.25 8.39
C GLY A 83 -2.55 1.53 6.89
N SER A 84 -1.40 1.19 6.28
CA SER A 84 -1.25 1.26 4.82
C SER A 84 -2.07 0.14 4.14
N SER A 85 -2.90 0.50 3.16
CA SER A 85 -3.60 -0.48 2.34
C SER A 85 -2.62 -1.17 1.37
N PRO A 86 -2.61 -2.52 1.30
CA PRO A 86 -1.72 -3.23 0.39
C PRO A 86 -2.17 -2.99 -1.06
N THR A 87 -1.21 -2.79 -1.96
CA THR A 87 -1.46 -2.66 -3.41
C THR A 87 -0.77 -3.79 -4.14
N LEU A 88 -1.50 -4.50 -5.01
CA LEU A 88 -0.95 -5.58 -5.82
C LEU A 88 0.03 -4.98 -6.84
N CYS A 89 1.30 -5.42 -6.80
CA CYS A 89 2.39 -4.88 -7.60
C CYS A 89 3.08 -5.97 -8.43
N HIS A 90 3.87 -5.55 -9.40
CA HIS A 90 4.85 -6.40 -10.08
C HIS A 90 6.10 -6.52 -9.19
N LEU A 91 6.27 -7.68 -8.56
CA LEU A 91 7.37 -7.98 -7.65
C LEU A 91 8.43 -8.85 -8.34
N LEU A 92 9.66 -8.75 -7.84
CA LEU A 92 10.71 -9.71 -8.20
C LEU A 92 10.42 -11.06 -7.52
N PRO A 93 10.69 -12.20 -8.19
CA PRO A 93 10.50 -13.53 -7.59
C PRO A 93 11.40 -13.72 -6.36
N GLU A 94 12.62 -13.19 -6.45
CA GLU A 94 13.60 -13.21 -5.37
C GLU A 94 13.89 -11.79 -4.89
N LYS A 95 14.05 -11.65 -3.57
CA LYS A 95 14.39 -10.36 -2.96
C LYS A 95 15.79 -9.96 -3.41
N ALA A 96 15.91 -8.81 -4.08
CA ALA A 96 17.19 -8.23 -4.44
C ALA A 96 18.03 -7.93 -3.19
N SER A 97 19.33 -8.24 -3.25
CA SER A 97 20.28 -7.88 -2.21
C SER A 97 20.53 -6.37 -2.22
N PHE A 98 20.81 -5.79 -1.04
CA PHE A 98 20.98 -4.34 -0.91
C PHE A 98 22.12 -3.78 -1.76
N CYS A 99 23.19 -4.56 -1.99
CA CYS A 99 24.29 -4.13 -2.83
C CYS A 99 23.90 -3.95 -4.31
N CYS A 100 22.88 -4.66 -4.81
CA CYS A 100 22.37 -4.50 -6.18
C CYS A 100 21.48 -3.28 -6.37
N LEU A 101 21.01 -2.64 -5.29
CA LEU A 101 20.19 -1.43 -5.35
C LEU A 101 21.05 -0.17 -5.53
N ARG A 102 22.35 -0.26 -5.20
CA ARG A 102 23.31 0.81 -5.37
C ARG A 102 23.87 0.77 -6.78
N LEU A 103 23.87 1.94 -7.43
CA LEU A 103 24.42 2.12 -8.77
C LEU A 103 25.83 2.70 -8.72
N ASP A 104 26.20 3.39 -7.64
CA ASP A 104 27.47 4.10 -7.51
C ASP A 104 28.69 3.16 -7.36
N GLN A 105 28.46 1.90 -6.99
CA GLN A 105 29.51 0.91 -6.78
C GLN A 105 29.08 -0.43 -7.37
N GLY A 106 29.92 -1.00 -8.23
CA GLY A 106 29.76 -2.37 -8.68
C GLY A 106 29.83 -3.36 -7.50
N CYS A 107 29.07 -4.44 -7.59
CA CYS A 107 29.08 -5.53 -6.62
C CYS A 107 29.37 -6.88 -7.31
N ARG A 108 29.49 -7.96 -6.52
CA ARG A 108 29.74 -9.30 -7.07
C ARG A 108 28.61 -9.83 -7.96
N HIS A 109 27.40 -9.28 -7.84
CA HIS A 109 26.25 -9.67 -8.66
C HIS A 109 26.19 -8.89 -9.98
N ASN A 110 26.67 -7.65 -9.98
CA ASN A 110 26.65 -6.78 -11.14
C ASN A 110 27.77 -5.73 -11.05
N SER A 111 28.61 -5.66 -12.06
CA SER A 111 29.77 -4.77 -12.14
C SER A 111 29.48 -3.45 -12.88
N PHE A 112 28.21 -3.09 -13.09
CA PHE A 112 27.83 -1.83 -13.71
C PHE A 112 27.86 -0.68 -12.69
N GLU A 113 28.65 0.35 -12.98
CA GLU A 113 28.79 1.55 -12.15
C GLU A 113 27.94 2.73 -12.66
N ASP A 114 27.45 2.64 -13.90
CA ASP A 114 26.64 3.67 -14.52
C ASP A 114 25.23 3.17 -14.77
N ALA A 115 24.23 4.00 -14.48
CA ALA A 115 22.84 3.72 -14.86
C ALA A 115 22.67 3.47 -16.38
N LYS A 116 23.54 4.06 -17.21
CA LYS A 116 23.56 3.84 -18.66
C LYS A 116 23.97 2.41 -19.03
N ALA A 117 24.89 1.80 -18.28
CA ALA A 117 25.38 0.44 -18.54
C ALA A 117 24.29 -0.62 -18.32
N TYR A 118 23.26 -0.32 -17.52
CA TYR A 118 22.10 -1.20 -17.34
C TYR A 118 21.21 -1.32 -18.59
N GLY A 119 21.38 -0.46 -19.60
CA GLY A 119 20.68 -0.59 -20.88
C GLY A 119 19.15 -0.55 -20.75
N PHE A 120 18.63 0.31 -19.88
CA PHE A 120 17.20 0.43 -19.64
C PHE A 120 16.43 0.70 -20.95
N LYS A 121 15.45 -0.17 -21.26
CA LYS A 121 14.65 -0.08 -22.50
C LYS A 121 13.71 1.13 -22.49
N ASN A 122 13.09 1.42 -21.35
CA ASN A 122 12.13 2.51 -21.18
C ASN A 122 12.80 3.77 -20.61
N LYS A 123 12.13 4.92 -20.77
CA LYS A 123 12.61 6.19 -20.23
C LYS A 123 12.73 6.12 -18.71
N LEU A 124 13.83 6.64 -18.18
CA LEU A 124 14.13 6.66 -16.75
C LEU A 124 13.34 7.75 -16.02
N ILE A 125 12.88 7.42 -14.82
CA ILE A 125 12.38 8.38 -13.83
C ILE A 125 13.50 8.61 -12.81
N ILE A 126 13.92 9.86 -12.64
CA ILE A 126 14.91 10.24 -11.63
C ILE A 126 14.19 11.00 -10.52
N VAL A 127 14.33 10.54 -9.28
CA VAL A 127 13.76 11.18 -8.09
C VAL A 127 14.91 11.65 -7.22
N SER A 128 14.98 12.94 -6.95
CA SER A 128 15.91 13.52 -5.99
C SER A 128 15.19 13.76 -4.67
N ALA A 129 15.78 13.32 -3.57
CA ALA A 129 15.27 13.51 -2.23
C ALA A 129 16.42 13.57 -1.22
N GLU A 130 16.21 14.25 -0.10
CA GLU A 130 17.23 14.34 0.96
C GLU A 130 17.48 12.97 1.62
N THR A 131 16.42 12.21 1.91
CA THR A 131 16.48 10.90 2.58
C THR A 131 15.47 9.92 2.00
N ALA A 132 15.75 8.61 2.12
CA ALA A 132 14.81 7.55 1.76
C ALA A 132 13.72 7.35 2.83
N GLY A 133 12.70 8.21 2.82
CA GLY A 133 11.56 8.13 3.72
C GLY A 133 10.38 7.30 3.20
N ASN A 134 9.39 7.07 4.06
CA ASN A 134 8.12 6.39 3.73
C ASN A 134 7.36 7.05 2.57
N GLY A 135 7.57 8.35 2.34
CA GLY A 135 6.97 9.06 1.20
C GLY A 135 7.39 8.47 -0.16
N LEU A 136 8.62 7.96 -0.28
CA LEU A 136 9.08 7.33 -1.52
C LEU A 136 8.35 6.02 -1.81
N TYR A 137 7.91 5.30 -0.78
CA TYR A 137 7.08 4.10 -0.97
C TYR A 137 5.75 4.47 -1.63
N ASN A 138 5.10 5.53 -1.16
CA ASN A 138 3.84 6.03 -1.74
C ASN A 138 4.01 6.56 -3.17
N PHE A 139 5.23 6.99 -3.53
CA PHE A 139 5.57 7.34 -4.91
C PHE A 139 5.77 6.10 -5.80
N ILE A 140 6.49 5.09 -5.32
CA ILE A 140 6.88 3.91 -6.12
C ILE A 140 5.69 2.97 -6.36
N VAL A 141 4.84 2.73 -5.36
CA VAL A 141 3.77 1.73 -5.43
C VAL A 141 2.82 1.93 -6.61
N PRO A 142 2.25 3.13 -6.86
CA PRO A 142 1.39 3.35 -8.03
C PRO A 142 2.09 3.16 -9.38
N LEU A 143 3.41 3.36 -9.44
CA LEU A 143 4.23 3.17 -10.64
C LEU A 143 4.58 1.69 -10.90
N ARG A 144 4.31 0.82 -9.93
CA ARG A 144 4.59 -0.63 -9.98
C ARG A 144 3.33 -1.49 -9.81
N ALA A 145 2.15 -0.88 -9.77
CA ALA A 145 0.88 -1.57 -9.59
C ALA A 145 0.58 -2.54 -10.74
N TYR A 146 -0.14 -3.62 -10.44
CA TYR A 146 -0.40 -4.72 -11.38
C TYR A 146 -1.14 -4.29 -12.65
N TYR A 147 -2.01 -3.27 -12.55
CA TYR A 147 -2.79 -2.74 -13.67
C TYR A 147 -1.94 -1.90 -14.62
N ARG A 148 -0.69 -1.59 -14.29
CA ARG A 148 0.27 -0.98 -15.22
C ARG A 148 0.84 -2.07 -16.13
N PRO A 149 0.83 -1.90 -17.47
CA PRO A 149 1.43 -2.85 -18.38
C PRO A 149 2.93 -3.04 -18.11
N ARG A 150 3.39 -4.29 -18.05
CA ARG A 150 4.80 -4.63 -17.74
C ARG A 150 5.79 -3.99 -18.72
N LYS A 151 5.41 -3.94 -20.00
CA LYS A 151 6.22 -3.37 -21.08
C LYS A 151 6.41 -1.85 -20.93
N GLU A 152 5.55 -1.17 -20.17
CA GLU A 152 5.57 0.29 -19.98
C GLU A 152 6.16 0.72 -18.63
N LEU A 153 6.63 -0.23 -17.81
CA LEU A 153 7.24 0.10 -16.53
C LEU A 153 8.54 0.88 -16.75
N ASN A 154 8.58 2.11 -16.25
CA ASN A 154 9.77 2.95 -16.31
C ASN A 154 10.72 2.61 -15.16
N PRO A 155 12.02 2.41 -15.39
CA PRO A 155 12.99 2.26 -14.31
C PRO A 155 13.09 3.55 -13.50
N ILE A 156 13.29 3.41 -12.18
CA ILE A 156 13.31 4.52 -11.22
C ILE A 156 14.69 4.54 -10.57
N VAL A 157 15.36 5.69 -10.61
CA VAL A 157 16.64 5.94 -9.94
C VAL A 157 16.43 6.98 -8.87
N LEU A 158 16.84 6.66 -7.64
CA LEU A 158 16.76 7.56 -6.50
C LEU A 158 18.13 8.22 -6.29
N LEU A 159 18.16 9.55 -6.36
CA LEU A 159 19.31 10.37 -5.99
C LEU A 159 19.08 10.87 -4.57
N LEU A 160 19.82 10.29 -3.62
CA LEU A 160 19.69 10.59 -2.21
C LEU A 160 20.92 11.34 -1.73
N ASP A 161 20.71 12.45 -1.01
CA ASP A 161 21.81 13.22 -0.43
C ASP A 161 22.38 12.50 0.80
N ASN A 162 21.50 11.88 1.59
CA ASN A 162 21.87 11.08 2.75
C ASN A 162 21.64 9.57 2.47
N PRO A 163 22.59 8.70 2.85
CA PRO A 163 22.52 7.26 2.65
C PRO A 163 21.45 6.57 3.50
#